data_AF-A0A0F9JUF8-F1
#
_entry.id   AF-A0A0F9JUF8-F1
#
_cell.length_a   1.000
_cell.length_b   1.000
_cell.length_c   1.000
_cell.angle_alpha   90.00
_cell.angle_beta   90.00
_cell.angle_gamma   90.00
#
_symmetry.space_group_name_H-M   'P 1'
#
loop_
_entity.id
_entity.type
_entity.pdbx_description
1 polymer ?
#
loop_
_entity_poly.entity_id
_entity_poly.type
_entity_poly.pdbx_seq_one_letter_code
_entity_poly.pdbx_strand_id
1 'polypeptide(L)'
;MPNLTERDILRLATCDARWQMLLPKVAEKTWLMVIGGHRNEEKQTEAFRDGLTQVRWPNSKHNTEPSLAIDLAPLPLDWKNIRHFYELAAYVWAESLKNDTPVIWGGSFSFGDYGHFELK
;
A
#
# COMPACT_ATOMS: atom_id res chain seq x y z
N MET A 1 -11.20 -15.39 -9.48
CA MET A 1 -11.32 -13.97 -9.05
C MET A 1 -9.94 -13.57 -8.51
N PRO A 2 -9.46 -12.32 -8.63
CA PRO A 2 -8.11 -12.01 -8.15
C PRO A 2 -8.06 -12.25 -6.64
N ASN A 3 -7.41 -13.35 -6.25
CA ASN A 3 -7.35 -13.79 -4.87
C ASN A 3 -6.08 -13.25 -4.27
N LEU A 4 -6.23 -12.37 -3.28
CA LEU A 4 -5.17 -12.11 -2.30
C LEU A 4 -4.66 -13.47 -1.80
N THR A 5 -3.36 -13.68 -1.84
CA THR A 5 -2.74 -14.88 -1.28
C THR A 5 -2.84 -14.84 0.25
N GLU A 6 -2.61 -15.98 0.92
CA GLU A 6 -2.51 -16.01 2.39
C GLU A 6 -1.50 -14.99 2.91
N ARG A 7 -0.34 -14.85 2.24
CA ARG A 7 0.67 -13.83 2.54
C ARG A 7 0.10 -12.41 2.45
N ASP A 8 -0.69 -12.12 1.42
CA ASP A 8 -1.26 -10.79 1.23
C ASP A 8 -2.31 -10.48 2.31
N ILE A 9 -3.12 -11.47 2.69
CA ILE A 9 -4.12 -11.36 3.77
C ILE A 9 -3.43 -11.10 5.11
N LEU A 10 -2.35 -11.82 5.43
CA LEU A 10 -1.58 -11.62 6.66
C LEU A 10 -0.97 -10.21 6.73
N ARG A 11 -0.50 -9.67 5.60
CA ARG A 11 0.00 -8.28 5.53
C ARG A 11 -1.12 -7.27 5.69
N LEU A 12 -2.24 -7.47 4.98
CA LEU A 12 -3.42 -6.61 5.07
C LEU A 12 -3.98 -6.56 6.50
N ALA A 13 -3.97 -7.69 7.22
CA ALA A 13 -4.47 -7.79 8.59
C ALA A 13 -3.70 -6.89 9.58
N THR A 14 -2.49 -6.45 9.23
CA THR A 14 -1.72 -5.49 10.05
C THR A 14 -2.09 -4.03 9.78
N CYS A 15 -2.90 -3.76 8.76
CA CYS A 15 -3.31 -2.41 8.38
C CYS A 15 -4.60 -1.98 9.09
N ASP A 16 -4.87 -0.68 9.09
CA ASP A 16 -6.11 -0.08 9.60
C ASP A 16 -7.34 -0.76 8.98
N ALA A 17 -8.42 -0.88 9.76
CA ALA A 17 -9.65 -1.55 9.33
C ALA A 17 -10.20 -0.99 8.01
N ARG A 18 -9.98 0.30 7.72
CA ARG A 18 -10.33 0.91 6.43
C ARG A 18 -9.62 0.25 5.26
N TRP A 19 -8.33 -0.05 5.39
CA TRP A 19 -7.60 -0.82 4.37
C TRP A 19 -8.16 -2.23 4.23
N GLN A 20 -8.42 -2.89 5.36
CA GLN A 20 -8.98 -4.25 5.39
C GLN A 20 -10.35 -4.34 4.69
N MET A 21 -11.15 -3.28 4.77
CA MET A 21 -12.44 -3.18 4.07
C MET A 21 -12.30 -2.79 2.59
N LEU A 22 -11.36 -1.90 2.27
CA LEU A 22 -11.19 -1.33 0.94
C LEU A 22 -10.50 -2.30 -0.02
N LEU A 23 -9.40 -2.94 0.41
CA LEU A 23 -8.55 -3.70 -0.49
C LEU A 23 -9.24 -4.92 -1.14
N PRO A 24 -10.10 -5.70 -0.44
CA PRO A 24 -10.84 -6.78 -1.09
C PRO A 24 -11.69 -6.30 -2.28
N LYS A 25 -12.32 -5.11 -2.17
CA LYS A 25 -13.12 -4.51 -3.25
C LYS A 25 -12.29 -4.09 -4.46
N VAL A 26 -11.02 -3.71 -4.23
CA VAL A 26 -10.05 -3.41 -5.28
C VAL A 26 -9.59 -4.71 -5.94
N ALA A 27 -9.28 -5.74 -5.15
CA ALA A 27 -8.89 -7.04 -5.63
C ALA A 27 -9.98 -7.71 -6.48
N GLU A 28 -11.27 -7.43 -6.27
CA GLU A 28 -12.31 -7.90 -7.19
C GLU A 28 -12.17 -7.38 -8.64
N LYS A 29 -11.43 -6.27 -8.86
CA LYS A 29 -11.38 -5.54 -10.14
C LYS A 29 -10.05 -5.68 -10.88
N THR A 30 -8.98 -6.00 -10.17
CA THR A 30 -7.64 -6.10 -10.74
C THR A 30 -6.77 -7.09 -9.98
N TRP A 31 -5.76 -7.66 -10.63
CA TRP A 31 -4.75 -8.47 -9.95
C TRP A 31 -3.71 -7.57 -9.28
N LEU A 32 -3.51 -7.80 -8.00
CA LEU A 32 -2.54 -7.08 -7.19
C LEU A 32 -1.94 -8.00 -6.13
N MET A 33 -0.87 -7.54 -5.50
CA MET A 33 -0.33 -8.12 -4.27
C MET A 33 -0.11 -7.07 -3.20
N VAL A 34 -0.13 -7.48 -1.94
CA VAL A 34 0.24 -6.63 -0.80
C VAL A 34 1.72 -6.83 -0.53
N ILE A 35 2.51 -5.79 -0.73
CA ILE A 35 3.95 -5.80 -0.47
C ILE A 35 4.20 -5.68 1.03
N GLY A 36 3.52 -4.75 1.70
CA GLY A 36 3.74 -4.46 3.12
C GLY A 36 2.59 -3.72 3.79
N GLY A 37 2.43 -3.96 5.09
CA GLY A 37 1.50 -3.25 5.99
C GLY A 37 2.28 -2.60 7.14
N HIS A 38 2.03 -3.01 8.37
CA HIS A 38 2.79 -2.54 9.53
C HIS A 38 4.27 -2.89 9.42
N ARG A 39 5.13 -1.92 9.77
CA ARG A 39 6.58 -2.04 9.81
C ARG A 39 7.06 -1.58 11.18
N ASN A 40 7.65 -2.48 11.96
CA ASN A 40 8.22 -2.20 13.29
C ASN A 40 9.53 -1.37 13.22
N GLU A 41 10.06 -1.01 14.38
CA GLU A 41 11.28 -0.19 14.52
C GLU A 41 12.49 -0.76 13.78
N GLU A 42 12.74 -2.05 13.96
CA GLU A 42 13.88 -2.76 13.36
C GLU A 42 13.81 -2.68 11.83
N LYS A 43 12.65 -3.03 11.24
CA LYS A 43 12.46 -3.00 9.79
C LYS A 43 12.47 -1.59 9.22
N GLN A 44 11.93 -0.60 9.92
CA GLN A 44 11.96 0.80 9.47
C GLN A 44 13.39 1.36 9.52
N THR A 45 14.14 1.04 10.58
CA THR A 45 15.53 1.46 10.74
C THR A 45 16.42 0.82 9.69
N GLU A 46 16.22 -0.47 9.40
CA GLU A 46 16.88 -1.17 8.30
C GLU A 46 16.53 -0.55 6.94
N ALA A 47 15.25 -0.35 6.64
CA ALA A 47 14.83 0.28 5.38
C ALA A 47 15.42 1.69 5.22
N PHE A 48 15.53 2.46 6.31
CA PHE A 48 16.15 3.78 6.28
C PHE A 48 17.66 3.69 6.03
N ARG A 49 18.35 2.77 6.71
CA ARG A 49 19.79 2.50 6.51
C ARG A 49 20.09 2.09 5.07
N ASP A 50 19.24 1.25 4.50
CA ASP A 50 19.40 0.69 3.17
C ASP A 50 18.90 1.66 2.06
N GLY A 51 18.42 2.85 2.44
CA GLY A 51 17.97 3.89 1.50
C GLY A 51 16.62 3.61 0.83
N LEU A 52 15.86 2.63 1.33
CA LEU A 52 14.53 2.25 0.82
C LEU A 52 13.41 3.20 1.30
N THR A 53 13.71 4.04 2.28
CA THR A 53 12.79 5.07 2.78
C THR A 53 13.60 6.25 3.31
N GLN A 54 13.04 7.46 3.17
CA GLN A 54 13.64 8.69 3.70
C GLN A 54 13.14 9.01 5.13
N VAL A 55 12.20 8.23 5.65
CA VAL A 55 11.54 8.49 6.93
C VAL A 55 12.15 7.60 8.01
N ARG A 56 12.59 8.18 9.12
CA ARG A 56 13.08 7.42 10.28
C ARG A 56 11.91 6.95 11.13
N TRP A 57 12.08 5.81 11.81
CA TRP A 57 11.17 5.40 12.88
C TRP A 57 11.00 6.53 13.93
N PRO A 58 9.80 6.75 14.50
CA PRO A 58 8.50 6.11 14.21
C PRO A 58 7.63 6.92 13.21
N ASN A 59 8.24 7.74 12.35
CA ASN A 59 7.53 8.80 11.64
C ASN A 59 6.83 8.35 10.33
N SER A 60 6.94 7.08 9.95
CA SER A 60 6.23 6.54 8.78
C SER A 60 4.80 6.14 9.14
N LYS A 61 3.85 6.30 8.22
CA LYS A 61 2.49 5.76 8.36
C LYS A 61 2.45 4.23 8.42
N HIS A 62 3.52 3.55 8.00
CA HIS A 62 3.70 2.11 8.23
C HIS A 62 4.03 1.77 9.70
N ASN A 63 4.48 2.75 10.50
CA ASN A 63 4.95 2.51 11.87
C ASN A 63 3.82 2.53 12.90
N THR A 64 2.62 2.94 12.52
CA THR A 64 1.45 2.89 13.39
C THR A 64 0.93 1.45 13.49
N GLU A 65 0.34 1.09 14.62
CA GLU A 65 -0.34 -0.18 14.82
C GLU A 65 -1.80 0.11 15.25
N PRO A 66 -2.79 -0.09 14.37
CA PRO A 66 -2.67 -0.65 13.02
C PRO A 66 -2.03 0.33 12.00
N SER A 67 -1.48 -0.21 10.91
CA SER A 67 -0.79 0.59 9.88
C SER A 67 -1.73 1.48 9.10
N LEU A 68 -1.44 2.78 9.06
CA LEU A 68 -2.18 3.75 8.23
C LEU A 68 -1.76 3.73 6.76
N ALA A 69 -0.62 3.11 6.45
CA ALA A 69 -0.15 2.91 5.08
C ALA A 69 -0.14 1.43 4.65
N ILE A 70 -0.17 1.23 3.35
CA ILE A 70 -0.06 -0.06 2.69
C ILE A 70 0.74 0.08 1.39
N ASP A 71 1.63 -0.87 1.14
CA ASP A 71 2.36 -0.96 -0.11
C ASP A 71 1.72 -2.05 -0.98
N LEU A 72 1.35 -1.70 -2.21
CA LEU A 72 0.68 -2.55 -3.18
C LEU A 72 1.47 -2.61 -4.50
N ALA A 73 1.30 -3.69 -5.25
CA ALA A 73 1.84 -3.82 -6.60
C ALA A 73 0.80 -4.44 -7.54
N PRO A 74 0.70 -3.97 -8.80
CA PRO A 74 -0.09 -4.63 -9.82
C PRO A 74 0.56 -5.96 -10.22
N LEU A 75 -0.27 -6.92 -10.65
CA LEU A 75 0.19 -8.19 -11.19
C LEU A 75 -0.18 -8.36 -12.67
N PRO A 76 0.72 -8.88 -13.52
CA PRO A 76 2.10 -9.28 -13.20
C PRO A 76 2.98 -8.07 -12.84
N LEU A 77 3.91 -8.28 -11.91
CA LEU A 77 4.77 -7.22 -11.38
C LEU A 77 5.82 -6.82 -12.42
N ASP A 78 5.76 -5.56 -12.86
CA ASP A 78 6.80 -4.91 -13.66
C ASP A 78 7.00 -3.48 -13.17
N TRP A 79 8.08 -3.24 -12.42
CA TRP A 79 8.44 -1.93 -11.87
C TRP A 79 8.73 -0.87 -12.95
N LYS A 80 9.07 -1.29 -14.18
CA LYS A 80 9.31 -0.36 -15.30
C LYS A 80 8.01 0.08 -15.96
N ASN A 81 6.94 -0.69 -15.78
CA ASN A 81 5.63 -0.37 -16.32
C ASN A 81 4.82 0.46 -15.32
N ILE A 82 5.19 1.75 -15.23
CA ILE A 82 4.55 2.71 -14.32
C ILE A 82 3.04 2.82 -14.62
N ARG A 83 2.62 2.62 -15.87
CA ARG A 83 1.20 2.66 -16.26
C ARG A 83 0.35 1.67 -15.45
N HIS A 84 0.85 0.47 -15.15
CA HIS A 84 0.10 -0.49 -14.34
C HIS A 84 -0.11 0.00 -12.89
N PHE A 85 0.84 0.78 -12.35
CA PHE A 85 0.67 1.40 -11.03
C PHE A 85 -0.37 2.52 -11.05
N TYR A 86 -0.42 3.33 -12.12
CA TYR A 86 -1.51 4.31 -12.32
C TYR A 86 -2.87 3.62 -12.39
N GLU A 87 -2.98 2.50 -13.12
CA GLU A 87 -4.22 1.72 -13.23
C GLU A 87 -4.64 1.17 -11.87
N LEU A 88 -3.71 0.59 -11.09
CA LEU A 88 -3.97 0.15 -9.73
C LEU A 88 -4.42 1.31 -8.83
N ALA A 89 -3.73 2.44 -8.86
CA ALA A 89 -4.09 3.62 -8.07
C ALA A 89 -5.48 4.15 -8.40
N ALA A 90 -5.87 4.11 -9.68
CA ALA A 90 -7.23 4.48 -10.11
C ALA A 90 -8.30 3.56 -9.49
N TYR A 91 -8.06 2.24 -9.44
CA TYR A 91 -8.98 1.33 -8.75
C TYR A 91 -9.05 1.58 -7.24
N VAL A 92 -7.91 1.85 -6.60
CA VAL A 92 -7.87 2.19 -5.16
C VAL A 92 -8.68 3.45 -4.89
N TRP A 93 -8.47 4.54 -5.63
CA TRP A 93 -9.23 5.78 -5.47
C TRP A 93 -10.71 5.61 -5.79
N ALA A 94 -11.06 4.84 -6.83
CA ALA A 94 -12.46 4.59 -7.16
C ALA A 94 -13.20 3.91 -5.98
N GLU A 95 -12.56 2.97 -5.29
CA GLU A 95 -13.13 2.37 -4.07
C GLU A 95 -13.05 3.28 -2.85
N SER A 96 -11.98 4.07 -2.71
CA SER A 96 -11.80 5.02 -1.61
C SER A 96 -12.93 6.07 -1.59
N LEU A 97 -13.31 6.60 -2.76
CA LEU A 97 -14.40 7.56 -2.91
C LEU A 97 -15.77 6.97 -2.57
N LYS A 98 -16.02 5.70 -2.95
CA LYS A 98 -17.29 5.01 -2.63
C LYS A 98 -17.46 4.72 -1.14
N ASN A 99 -16.36 4.58 -0.41
CA ASN A 99 -16.34 4.20 1.00
C ASN A 99 -15.98 5.37 1.92
N ASP A 100 -16.02 6.61 1.43
CA ASP A 100 -15.63 7.83 2.17
C ASP A 100 -14.33 7.65 2.96
N THR A 101 -13.34 7.03 2.30
CA THR A 101 -12.03 6.71 2.88
C THR A 101 -10.99 7.50 2.11
N PRO A 102 -10.57 8.69 2.59
CA PRO A 102 -9.58 9.48 1.89
C PRO A 102 -8.21 8.78 1.87
N VAL A 103 -7.68 8.58 0.66
CA VAL A 103 -6.41 7.90 0.40
C VAL A 103 -5.49 8.82 -0.40
N ILE A 104 -4.23 8.92 0.04
CA ILE A 104 -3.13 9.52 -0.69
C ILE A 104 -2.35 8.41 -1.39
N TRP A 105 -1.97 8.64 -2.64
CA TRP A 105 -1.12 7.73 -3.41
C TRP A 105 0.28 8.31 -3.54
N GLY A 106 1.30 7.53 -3.16
CA GLY A 106 2.70 7.96 -3.16
C GLY A 106 3.28 8.23 -4.55
N GLY A 107 2.64 7.74 -5.62
CA GLY A 107 2.99 8.12 -6.99
C GLY A 107 2.81 9.62 -7.28
N SER A 108 2.04 10.34 -6.46
CA SER A 108 1.89 11.80 -6.53
C SER A 108 2.97 12.59 -5.79
N PHE A 109 3.84 11.91 -5.02
CA PHE A 109 4.97 12.54 -4.34
C PHE A 109 6.04 12.95 -5.35
N SER A 110 6.85 13.97 -5.01
CA SER A 110 7.89 14.50 -5.91
C SER A 110 8.95 13.47 -6.31
N PHE A 111 9.16 12.44 -5.48
CA PHE A 111 10.12 11.36 -5.72
C PHE A 111 9.47 10.08 -6.28
N GLY A 112 8.14 10.04 -6.42
CA GLY A 112 7.39 8.94 -7.03
C GLY A 112 7.51 7.61 -6.29
N ASP A 113 6.63 7.38 -5.31
CA ASP A 113 6.50 6.09 -4.62
C ASP A 113 5.24 5.34 -5.08
N TYR A 114 5.33 4.73 -6.26
CA TYR A 114 4.17 4.21 -6.98
C TYR A 114 3.45 3.05 -6.29
N GLY A 115 4.15 2.30 -5.43
CA GLY A 115 3.54 1.20 -4.67
C GLY A 115 2.84 1.68 -3.40
N HIS A 116 3.12 2.89 -2.94
CA HIS A 116 2.72 3.35 -1.62
C HIS A 116 1.34 4.00 -1.61
N PHE A 117 0.53 3.67 -0.60
CA PHE A 117 -0.73 4.34 -0.30
C PHE A 117 -0.86 4.60 1.20
N GLU A 118 -1.42 5.74 1.57
CA GLU A 118 -1.65 6.10 2.98
C GLU A 118 -3.01 6.75 3.20
N LEU A 119 -3.59 6.50 4.37
CA LEU A 119 -4.82 7.15 4.81
C LEU A 119 -4.53 8.60 5.21
N LYS A 120 -5.38 9.52 4.76
CA LYS A 120 -5.29 10.95 5.12
C LYS A 120 -5.63 11.17 6.60
#